data_AF-A0AAV4LBL2-F1
#
_entry.id   AF-A0AAV4LBL2-F1
#
_cell.length_a   1.000
_cell.length_b   1.000
_cell.length_c   1.000
_cell.angle_alpha   90.00
_cell.angle_beta   90.00
_cell.angle_gamma   90.00
#
_symmetry.space_group_name_H-M   'P 1'
#
loop_
_entity.id
_entity.type
_entity.pdbx_description
1 polymer ?
#
loop_
_entity_poly.entity_id
_entity_poly.type
_entity_poly.pdbx_seq_one_letter_code
_entity_poly.pdbx_strand_id
1 'polypeptide(L)'
;MKLSTYIIGKGDTIELLAQQLLGDINQVDTLISLNHLRYPYISDDPYDQYANPKGTVFLVGSYTNPQSITINNINNVNIMPNDTIFLSEGSSYGAGVVQSISGSTITFTSPVQGTYDSGAIVTVFVNQQNITTQVLQTGNTLLYPYTPNATANNTSTNYSLVFGTDWKLDNNGFLVRANNDIATVSGLDNLAQALRNRLQTALGTLMLHPDYGNELYNILGESNKLYFTGLAKYYVQQCAIQDPRIRQAEVTNLTIQEDSVFISLSVIPAGSQDPINMNVTLPIGGVS
;
A
#
# COMPACT_ATOMS: atom_id res chain seq x y z
N MET A 1 -5.22 17.91 -24.86
CA MET A 1 -5.02 16.80 -23.91
C MET A 1 -6.38 16.49 -23.30
N LYS A 2 -6.88 15.26 -23.40
CA LYS A 2 -8.12 14.88 -22.67
C LYS A 2 -7.72 14.40 -21.29
N LEU A 3 -8.56 14.66 -20.29
CA LEU A 3 -8.37 14.18 -18.93
C LEU A 3 -9.40 13.09 -18.63
N SER A 4 -8.98 12.10 -17.86
CA SER A 4 -9.82 11.05 -17.31
C SER A 4 -9.67 11.00 -15.80
N THR A 5 -10.58 10.28 -15.15
CA THR A 5 -10.67 10.17 -13.69
C THR A 5 -10.50 8.73 -13.24
N TYR A 6 -9.81 8.53 -12.12
CA TYR A 6 -9.66 7.25 -11.43
C TYR A 6 -10.08 7.38 -9.97
N ILE A 7 -10.80 6.40 -9.41
CA ILE A 7 -11.19 6.39 -8.00
C ILE A 7 -10.13 5.63 -7.21
N ILE A 8 -9.51 6.28 -6.24
CA ILE A 8 -8.45 5.71 -5.42
C ILE A 8 -8.99 4.56 -4.57
N GLY A 9 -8.35 3.40 -4.67
CA GLY A 9 -8.59 2.22 -3.86
C GLY A 9 -7.67 2.16 -2.64
N LYS A 10 -8.02 1.27 -1.71
CA LYS A 10 -7.20 1.04 -0.51
C LYS A 10 -5.87 0.40 -0.90
N GLY A 11 -4.77 1.01 -0.47
CA GLY A 11 -3.41 0.54 -0.75
C GLY A 11 -2.80 1.05 -2.05
N ASP A 12 -3.50 1.92 -2.79
CA ASP A 12 -2.93 2.59 -3.95
C ASP A 12 -1.81 3.55 -3.53
N THR A 13 -0.74 3.59 -4.33
CA THR A 13 0.30 4.60 -4.24
C THR A 13 0.37 5.39 -5.54
N ILE A 14 0.91 6.62 -5.49
CA ILE A 14 0.95 7.47 -6.68
C ILE A 14 1.83 6.84 -7.78
N GLU A 15 2.87 6.11 -7.39
CA GLU A 15 3.79 5.39 -8.27
C GLU A 15 3.07 4.26 -9.00
N LEU A 16 2.25 3.49 -8.27
CA LEU A 16 1.42 2.44 -8.83
C LEU A 16 0.43 3.01 -9.86
N LEU A 17 -0.21 4.14 -9.52
CA LEU A 17 -1.18 4.79 -10.38
C LEU A 17 -0.51 5.43 -11.61
N ALA A 18 0.70 5.98 -11.50
CA ALA A 18 1.46 6.46 -12.65
C ALA A 18 1.75 5.33 -13.63
N GLN A 19 2.23 4.18 -13.15
CA GLN A 19 2.47 3.02 -13.99
C GLN A 19 1.18 2.47 -14.62
N GLN A 20 0.10 2.38 -13.85
CA GLN A 20 -1.16 1.79 -14.31
C GLN A 20 -1.91 2.68 -15.30
N LEU A 21 -1.93 4.00 -15.07
CA LEU A 21 -2.73 4.94 -15.85
C LEU A 21 -1.93 5.56 -17.01
N LEU A 22 -0.63 5.76 -16.83
CA LEU A 22 0.24 6.43 -17.80
C LEU A 22 1.24 5.48 -18.48
N GLY A 23 1.38 4.25 -17.98
CA GLY A 23 2.33 3.27 -18.51
C GLY A 23 3.79 3.52 -18.10
N ASP A 24 4.06 4.59 -17.34
CA ASP A 24 5.41 5.00 -16.95
C ASP A 24 5.42 5.59 -15.52
N ILE A 25 6.10 4.89 -14.61
CA ILE A 25 6.28 5.32 -13.22
C ILE A 25 7.02 6.67 -13.09
N ASN A 26 7.85 7.06 -14.06
CA ASN A 26 8.55 8.34 -14.01
C ASN A 26 7.61 9.53 -14.28
N GLN A 27 6.35 9.27 -14.66
CA GLN A 27 5.33 10.31 -14.85
C GLN A 27 4.54 10.62 -13.58
N VAL A 28 5.00 10.17 -12.41
CA VAL A 28 4.43 10.58 -11.11
C VAL A 28 4.34 12.11 -10.99
N ASP A 29 5.36 12.84 -11.43
CA ASP A 29 5.37 14.31 -11.42
C ASP A 29 4.19 14.92 -12.20
N THR A 30 3.74 14.23 -13.25
CA THR A 30 2.58 14.65 -14.05
C THR A 30 1.30 14.51 -13.22
N LEU A 31 1.12 13.38 -12.52
CA LEU A 31 -0.04 13.18 -11.65
C LEU A 31 -0.03 14.15 -10.46
N ILE A 32 1.14 14.36 -9.84
CA ILE A 32 1.32 15.30 -8.74
C ILE A 32 0.95 16.71 -9.19
N SER A 33 1.53 17.18 -10.29
CA SER A 33 1.31 18.55 -10.77
C SER A 33 -0.14 18.76 -11.22
N LEU A 34 -0.73 17.77 -11.87
CA LEU A 34 -2.11 17.84 -12.39
C LEU A 34 -3.14 17.89 -11.26
N ASN A 35 -2.91 17.17 -10.16
CA ASN A 35 -3.82 17.11 -9.02
C ASN A 35 -3.37 17.97 -7.83
N HIS A 36 -2.31 18.75 -8.00
CA HIS A 36 -1.70 19.55 -6.94
C HIS A 36 -1.40 18.74 -5.66
N LEU A 37 -0.81 17.56 -5.80
CA LEU A 37 -0.58 16.68 -4.66
C LEU A 37 0.59 17.15 -3.78
N ARG A 38 0.46 16.95 -2.48
CA ARG A 38 1.52 17.15 -1.47
C ARG A 38 1.84 15.82 -0.82
N TYR A 39 3.10 15.61 -0.42
CA TYR A 39 3.47 14.42 0.34
C TYR A 39 2.87 14.45 1.76
N PRO A 40 2.32 13.34 2.28
CA PRO A 40 2.11 12.06 1.59
C PRO A 40 1.00 12.18 0.53
N TYR A 41 1.23 11.72 -0.71
CA TYR A 41 0.32 12.00 -1.83
C TYR A 41 -1.06 11.36 -1.70
N ILE A 42 -1.08 10.14 -1.13
CA ILE A 42 -2.27 9.38 -0.81
C ILE A 42 -2.14 8.94 0.65
N SER A 43 -3.09 9.29 1.50
CA SER A 43 -3.15 8.88 2.91
C SER A 43 -4.60 8.83 3.39
N ASP A 44 -4.93 7.75 4.09
CA ASP A 44 -6.21 7.62 4.80
C ASP A 44 -6.15 8.25 6.21
N ASP A 45 -4.99 8.76 6.63
CA ASP A 45 -4.86 9.49 7.89
C ASP A 45 -5.55 10.86 7.75
N PRO A 46 -6.56 11.18 8.59
CA PRO A 46 -7.24 12.46 8.54
C PRO A 46 -6.33 13.65 8.83
N TYR A 47 -5.22 13.48 9.55
CA TYR A 47 -4.26 14.56 9.82
C TYR A 47 -3.52 15.00 8.56
N ASP A 48 -3.14 14.07 7.69
CA ASP A 48 -2.35 14.35 6.49
C ASP A 48 -3.09 15.23 5.47
N GLN A 49 -4.42 15.22 5.56
CA GLN A 49 -5.30 16.05 4.73
C GLN A 49 -5.02 17.56 4.94
N TYR A 50 -4.49 17.95 6.11
CA TYR A 50 -4.25 19.33 6.48
C TYR A 50 -2.78 19.72 6.28
N ALA A 51 -2.51 20.79 5.51
CA ALA A 51 -1.15 21.01 4.98
C ALA A 51 -0.09 21.45 5.97
N ASN A 52 -0.44 22.26 6.97
CA ASN A 52 0.54 22.89 7.84
C ASN A 52 -0.03 23.14 9.25
N PRO A 53 0.40 22.36 10.26
CA PRO A 53 0.06 22.66 11.65
C PRO A 53 0.80 23.92 12.10
N LYS A 54 0.07 24.87 12.69
CA LYS A 54 0.62 26.02 13.40
C LYS A 54 1.16 25.65 14.78
N GLY A 55 0.64 24.56 15.35
CA GLY A 55 1.05 24.06 16.65
C GLY A 55 -0.06 23.29 17.36
N THR A 56 0.24 22.86 18.58
CA THR A 56 -0.63 22.02 19.39
C THR A 56 -0.87 22.65 20.76
N VAL A 57 -2.13 22.60 21.20
CA VAL A 57 -2.59 23.02 22.53
C VAL A 57 -3.52 21.93 23.11
N PHE A 58 -4.00 22.13 24.33
CA PHE A 58 -4.87 21.16 25.00
C PHE A 58 -6.19 21.79 25.46
N LEU A 59 -7.25 20.99 25.47
CA LEU A 59 -8.54 21.39 26.02
C LEU A 59 -8.47 21.55 27.55
N VAL A 60 -9.19 22.55 28.08
CA VAL A 60 -9.30 22.80 29.52
C VAL A 60 -10.52 22.08 30.13
N GLY A 61 -11.54 21.76 29.33
CA GLY A 61 -12.76 21.07 29.78
C GLY A 61 -13.17 19.93 28.84
N SER A 62 -14.17 19.16 29.27
CA SER A 62 -14.81 18.13 28.45
C SER A 62 -15.98 18.72 27.66
N TYR A 63 -16.13 18.33 26.40
CA TYR A 63 -17.14 18.84 25.48
C TYR A 63 -17.75 17.73 24.62
N THR A 64 -19.05 17.82 24.34
CA THR A 64 -19.75 16.97 23.38
C THR A 64 -20.35 17.84 22.28
N ASN A 65 -20.03 17.51 21.03
CA ASN A 65 -20.38 18.25 19.82
C ASN A 65 -20.17 19.78 19.96
N PRO A 66 -19.00 20.26 20.45
CA PRO A 66 -18.85 21.67 20.81
C PRO A 66 -18.97 22.61 19.62
N GLN A 67 -19.73 23.70 19.82
CA GLN A 67 -19.63 24.90 18.99
C GLN A 67 -18.59 25.90 19.52
N SER A 68 -18.17 25.75 20.78
CA SER A 68 -17.08 26.54 21.37
C SER A 68 -16.25 25.69 22.33
N ILE A 69 -14.94 25.91 22.36
CA ILE A 69 -13.99 25.23 23.24
C ILE A 69 -13.10 26.23 23.97
N THR A 70 -12.57 25.84 25.13
CA THR A 70 -11.56 26.60 25.85
C THR A 70 -10.25 25.83 25.85
N ILE A 71 -9.16 26.49 25.44
CA ILE A 71 -7.83 25.90 25.30
C ILE A 71 -6.85 26.49 26.31
N ASN A 72 -5.80 25.73 26.64
CA ASN A 72 -4.68 26.24 27.40
C ASN A 72 -3.68 26.98 26.50
N ASN A 73 -2.83 27.82 27.10
CA ASN A 73 -1.64 28.41 26.47
C ASN A 73 -1.88 29.02 25.08
N ILE A 74 -2.98 29.75 24.88
CA ILE A 74 -3.34 30.31 23.56
C ILE A 74 -2.24 31.18 22.93
N ASN A 75 -1.39 31.81 23.75
CA ASN A 75 -0.29 32.63 23.26
C ASN A 75 0.83 31.83 22.56
N ASN A 76 0.86 30.50 22.71
CA ASN A 76 1.86 29.65 22.08
C ASN A 76 1.57 29.39 20.60
N VAL A 77 0.33 29.60 20.14
CA VAL A 77 -0.09 29.34 18.77
C VAL A 77 -0.91 30.52 18.25
N ASN A 78 -0.52 31.07 17.10
CA ASN A 78 -1.24 32.19 16.50
C ASN A 78 -2.51 31.71 15.77
N ILE A 79 -3.64 31.69 16.49
CA ILE A 79 -4.95 31.28 15.97
C ILE A 79 -5.69 32.49 15.40
N MET A 80 -6.16 32.37 14.17
CA MET A 80 -6.90 33.40 13.43
C MET A 80 -8.26 32.86 12.98
N PRO A 81 -9.26 33.74 12.75
CA PRO A 81 -10.48 33.34 12.06
C PRO A 81 -10.18 32.65 10.72
N ASN A 82 -10.97 31.63 10.39
CA ASN A 82 -10.82 30.70 9.26
C ASN A 82 -9.68 29.68 9.37
N ASP A 83 -8.89 29.68 10.44
CA ASP A 83 -8.04 28.53 10.73
C ASP A 83 -8.89 27.29 10.98
N THR A 84 -8.32 26.11 10.73
CA THR A 84 -8.97 24.84 11.04
C THR A 84 -8.37 24.25 12.30
N ILE A 85 -9.22 23.83 13.22
CA ILE A 85 -8.81 23.14 14.43
C ILE A 85 -9.21 21.70 14.31
N PHE A 86 -8.24 20.83 14.55
CA PHE A 86 -8.44 19.41 14.64
C PHE A 86 -8.39 18.99 16.11
N LEU A 87 -9.47 18.37 16.55
CA LEU A 87 -9.65 17.83 17.88
C LEU A 87 -9.50 16.32 17.80
N SER A 88 -8.69 15.76 18.69
CA SER A 88 -8.41 14.32 18.70
C SER A 88 -8.32 13.76 20.10
N GLU A 89 -9.01 12.66 20.31
CA GLU A 89 -9.01 11.89 21.54
C GLU A 89 -9.03 10.39 21.22
N GLY A 90 -7.91 9.72 21.47
CA GLY A 90 -7.75 8.30 21.10
C GLY A 90 -8.01 8.08 19.61
N SER A 91 -9.00 7.24 19.29
CA SER A 91 -9.44 6.98 17.90
C SER A 91 -10.51 7.94 17.37
N SER A 92 -11.05 8.82 18.23
CA SER A 92 -12.09 9.78 17.84
C SER A 92 -11.45 11.10 17.42
N TYR A 93 -11.95 11.68 16.33
CA TYR A 93 -11.47 12.95 15.83
C TYR A 93 -12.59 13.80 15.22
N GLY A 94 -12.34 15.09 15.12
CA GLY A 94 -13.22 16.03 14.44
C GLY A 94 -12.50 17.33 14.11
N ALA A 95 -12.99 18.01 13.08
CA ALA A 95 -12.42 19.27 12.62
C ALA A 95 -13.48 20.38 12.63
N GLY A 96 -13.05 21.58 13.01
CA GLY A 96 -13.88 22.79 13.04
C GLY A 96 -13.15 23.99 12.47
N VAL A 97 -13.88 24.87 11.79
CA VAL A 97 -13.34 26.14 11.30
C VAL A 97 -13.56 27.22 12.35
N VAL A 98 -12.52 27.96 12.70
CA VAL A 98 -12.57 29.05 13.68
C VAL A 98 -13.39 30.21 13.14
N GLN A 99 -14.47 30.56 13.83
CA GLN A 99 -15.27 31.75 13.55
C GLN A 99 -14.71 32.98 14.26
N SER A 100 -14.43 32.86 15.56
CA SER A 100 -13.89 33.94 16.38
C SER A 100 -13.11 33.40 17.57
N ILE A 101 -12.24 34.23 18.12
CA ILE A 101 -11.46 33.96 19.33
C ILE A 101 -11.75 35.08 20.34
N SER A 102 -12.07 34.71 21.58
CA SER A 102 -12.26 35.65 22.69
C SER A 102 -11.55 35.11 23.93
N GLY A 103 -10.44 35.75 24.31
CA GLY A 103 -9.57 35.22 25.36
C GLY A 103 -9.05 33.83 25.00
N SER A 104 -9.25 32.85 25.89
CA SER A 104 -8.87 31.44 25.71
C SER A 104 -9.94 30.60 25.00
N THR A 105 -11.07 31.20 24.62
CA THR A 105 -12.22 30.51 24.05
C THR A 105 -12.28 30.71 22.54
N ILE A 106 -12.47 29.60 21.83
CA ILE A 106 -12.58 29.55 20.38
C ILE A 106 -14.00 29.13 20.04
N THR A 107 -14.64 29.88 19.14
CA THR A 107 -15.97 29.56 18.61
C THR A 107 -15.84 29.07 17.18
N PHE A 108 -16.56 28.00 16.83
CA PHE A 108 -16.57 27.39 15.51
C PHE A 108 -17.76 27.85 14.67
N THR A 109 -17.56 27.88 13.35
CA THR A 109 -18.63 28.17 12.38
C THR A 109 -19.74 27.12 12.42
N SER A 110 -19.39 25.86 12.70
CA SER A 110 -20.32 24.74 12.88
C SER A 110 -19.87 23.87 14.06
N PRO A 111 -20.78 23.16 14.74
CA PRO A 111 -20.42 22.26 15.83
C PRO A 111 -19.47 21.15 15.38
N VAL A 112 -18.35 20.99 16.08
CA VAL A 112 -17.39 19.90 15.81
C VAL A 112 -17.98 18.61 16.35
N GLN A 113 -18.21 17.63 15.49
CA GLN A 113 -18.79 16.36 15.91
C GLN A 113 -17.82 15.57 16.80
N GLY A 114 -18.33 14.88 17.82
CA GLY A 114 -17.54 14.05 18.72
C GLY A 114 -17.64 14.44 20.19
N THR A 115 -17.05 13.62 21.06
CA THR A 115 -16.86 13.94 22.49
C THR A 115 -15.37 14.01 22.74
N TYR A 116 -14.96 15.02 23.51
CA TYR A 116 -13.56 15.35 23.77
C TYR A 116 -13.38 15.67 25.25
N ASP A 117 -12.56 14.94 25.97
CA ASP A 117 -12.31 15.24 27.39
C ASP A 117 -11.30 16.36 27.62
N SER A 118 -11.28 16.86 28.86
CA SER A 118 -10.23 17.77 29.33
C SER A 118 -8.84 17.14 29.10
N GLY A 119 -7.93 17.89 28.51
CA GLY A 119 -6.62 17.41 28.11
C GLY A 119 -6.54 16.79 26.72
N ALA A 120 -7.66 16.70 25.96
CA ALA A 120 -7.60 16.26 24.57
C ALA A 120 -6.70 17.19 23.73
N ILE A 121 -6.06 16.60 22.72
CA ILE A 121 -5.10 17.28 21.85
C ILE A 121 -5.87 18.13 20.84
N VAL A 122 -5.44 19.39 20.73
CA VAL A 122 -5.98 20.37 19.79
C VAL A 122 -4.86 20.80 18.86
N THR A 123 -4.89 20.35 17.61
CA THR A 123 -3.93 20.77 16.60
C THR A 123 -4.54 21.88 15.76
N VAL A 124 -3.86 23.02 15.69
CA VAL A 124 -4.30 24.16 14.90
C VAL A 124 -3.63 24.10 13.55
N PHE A 125 -4.40 24.14 12.48
CA PHE A 125 -3.95 24.22 11.10
C PHE A 125 -4.23 25.59 10.50
N VAL A 126 -3.38 26.01 9.58
CA VAL A 126 -3.62 27.22 8.77
C VAL A 126 -4.96 27.14 8.04
N ASN A 127 -5.52 28.31 7.70
CA ASN A 127 -6.70 28.39 6.84
C ASN A 127 -6.56 27.52 5.58
N GLN A 128 -7.44 26.54 5.45
CA GLN A 128 -7.41 25.55 4.37
C GLN A 128 -7.74 26.16 3.01
N GLN A 129 -8.41 27.32 2.96
CA GLN A 129 -8.73 28.02 1.72
C GLN A 129 -7.49 28.61 1.01
N ASN A 130 -6.38 28.78 1.73
CA ASN A 130 -5.14 29.30 1.16
C ASN A 130 -4.18 28.18 0.71
N ILE A 131 -4.59 26.91 0.87
CA ILE A 131 -3.75 25.77 0.53
C ILE A 131 -4.01 25.43 -0.93
N THR A 132 -2.95 25.50 -1.74
CA THR A 132 -2.98 25.19 -3.18
C THR A 132 -2.69 23.73 -3.48
N THR A 133 -2.43 22.92 -2.45
CA THR A 133 -2.06 21.49 -2.57
C THR A 133 -2.94 20.61 -1.70
N GLN A 134 -3.08 19.34 -2.08
CA GLN A 134 -3.94 18.39 -1.38
C GLN A 134 -3.25 17.04 -1.18
N VAL A 135 -3.76 16.28 -0.22
CA VAL A 135 -3.51 14.85 -0.07
C VAL A 135 -4.81 14.15 -0.45
N LEU A 136 -4.73 13.04 -1.17
CA LEU A 136 -5.93 12.27 -1.50
C LEU A 136 -6.10 11.11 -0.51
N GLN A 137 -7.34 10.70 -0.28
CA GLN A 137 -7.68 9.50 0.52
C GLN A 137 -8.41 8.47 -0.34
N THR A 138 -8.56 7.26 0.18
CA THR A 138 -9.36 6.21 -0.46
C THR A 138 -10.77 6.75 -0.81
N GLY A 139 -11.22 6.47 -2.02
CA GLY A 139 -12.49 6.95 -2.57
C GLY A 139 -12.42 8.34 -3.23
N ASN A 140 -11.31 9.06 -3.11
CA ASN A 140 -11.12 10.31 -3.86
C ASN A 140 -10.85 10.05 -5.34
N THR A 141 -11.05 11.09 -6.15
CA THR A 141 -10.82 11.03 -7.58
C THR A 141 -9.45 11.60 -7.94
N LEU A 142 -8.65 10.82 -8.63
CA LEU A 142 -7.40 11.23 -9.26
C LEU A 142 -7.63 11.57 -10.73
N LEU A 143 -7.16 12.73 -11.18
CA LEU A 143 -7.12 13.11 -12.60
C LEU A 143 -5.84 12.60 -13.26
N TYR A 144 -5.95 12.14 -14.50
CA TYR A 144 -4.78 11.76 -15.29
C TYR A 144 -4.98 12.11 -16.77
N PRO A 145 -3.89 12.41 -17.51
CA PRO A 145 -3.98 12.63 -18.95
C PRO A 145 -4.33 11.34 -19.68
N TYR A 146 -5.36 11.40 -20.51
CA TYR A 146 -5.80 10.30 -21.36
C TYR A 146 -5.64 10.67 -22.83
N THR A 147 -4.87 9.86 -23.55
CA THR A 147 -4.75 9.93 -25.01
C THR A 147 -5.50 8.74 -25.61
N PRO A 148 -6.69 8.96 -26.19
CA PRO A 148 -7.37 7.89 -26.93
C PRO A 148 -6.47 7.51 -28.10
N ASN A 149 -6.05 6.24 -28.14
CA ASN A 149 -5.12 5.70 -29.14
C ASN A 149 -3.69 6.24 -29.05
N ALA A 150 -3.12 6.35 -27.84
CA ALA A 150 -1.72 5.94 -27.75
C ALA A 150 -1.71 4.48 -28.22
N THR A 151 -1.25 4.24 -29.45
CA THR A 151 -0.77 2.93 -29.86
C THR A 151 0.02 2.44 -28.66
N ALA A 152 -0.38 1.30 -28.10
CA ALA A 152 0.44 0.59 -27.15
C ALA A 152 1.75 0.30 -27.90
N ASN A 153 2.66 1.27 -27.88
CA ASN A 153 4.06 0.97 -27.87
C ASN A 153 4.11 -0.02 -26.72
N ASN A 154 4.38 -1.28 -27.05
CA ASN A 154 4.75 -2.31 -26.11
C ASN A 154 6.04 -1.82 -25.44
N THR A 155 5.97 -0.74 -24.66
CA THR A 155 6.91 -0.39 -23.64
C THR A 155 6.71 -1.51 -22.64
N SER A 156 7.51 -2.57 -22.83
CA SER A 156 7.71 -3.66 -21.90
C SER A 156 7.47 -3.11 -20.51
N THR A 157 6.39 -3.56 -19.87
CA THR A 157 6.05 -3.23 -18.50
C THR A 157 7.34 -3.34 -17.72
N ASN A 158 7.88 -2.22 -17.24
CA ASN A 158 9.24 -2.20 -16.73
C ASN A 158 9.20 -2.77 -15.31
N TYR A 159 9.04 -4.10 -15.26
CA TYR A 159 8.78 -4.87 -14.05
C TYR A 159 9.86 -4.64 -12.99
N SER A 160 11.08 -4.25 -13.43
CA SER A 160 12.24 -3.88 -12.60
C SER A 160 11.91 -2.93 -11.46
N LEU A 161 10.99 -1.98 -11.67
CA LEU A 161 10.64 -0.97 -10.68
C LEU A 161 9.47 -1.39 -9.79
N VAL A 162 8.58 -2.25 -10.30
CA VAL A 162 7.37 -2.71 -9.57
C VAL A 162 7.70 -3.81 -8.55
N PHE A 163 8.60 -4.74 -8.91
CA PHE A 163 8.96 -5.86 -8.04
C PHE A 163 10.29 -5.67 -7.32
N GLY A 164 10.91 -4.50 -7.47
CA GLY A 164 12.18 -4.15 -6.85
C GLY A 164 13.37 -4.96 -7.39
N THR A 165 14.50 -4.78 -6.73
CA THR A 165 15.75 -5.50 -7.01
C THR A 165 16.25 -6.14 -5.73
N ASP A 166 16.66 -7.40 -5.80
CA ASP A 166 17.23 -8.16 -4.68
C ASP A 166 18.52 -8.89 -5.13
N TRP A 167 19.21 -9.54 -4.20
CA TRP A 167 20.33 -10.41 -4.50
C TRP A 167 19.85 -11.66 -5.23
N LYS A 168 20.55 -12.00 -6.31
CA LYS A 168 20.26 -13.18 -7.10
C LYS A 168 20.71 -14.44 -6.36
N LEU A 169 19.78 -15.38 -6.22
CA LEU A 169 20.04 -16.71 -5.69
C LEU A 169 20.09 -17.74 -6.82
N ASP A 170 20.84 -18.81 -6.62
CA ASP A 170 20.79 -20.00 -7.46
C ASP A 170 19.61 -20.91 -7.08
N ASN A 171 19.46 -22.05 -7.76
CA ASN A 171 18.37 -23.00 -7.51
C ASN A 171 18.42 -23.66 -6.13
N ASN A 172 19.54 -23.53 -5.40
CA ASN A 172 19.74 -24.06 -4.06
C ASN A 172 19.62 -22.96 -2.99
N GLY A 173 19.34 -21.72 -3.37
CA GLY A 173 19.21 -20.59 -2.46
C GLY A 173 20.54 -19.91 -2.10
N PHE A 174 21.65 -20.20 -2.79
CA PHE A 174 22.94 -19.55 -2.54
C PHE A 174 23.13 -18.29 -3.39
N LEU A 175 23.85 -17.30 -2.85
CA LEU A 175 24.18 -16.06 -3.54
C LEU A 175 25.03 -16.33 -4.80
N VAL A 176 24.59 -15.78 -5.93
CA VAL A 176 25.33 -15.85 -7.19
C VAL A 176 26.29 -14.67 -7.27
N ARG A 177 27.54 -14.89 -7.72
CA ARG A 177 28.47 -13.81 -8.06
C ARG A 177 28.43 -13.48 -9.56
N ALA A 178 28.54 -12.20 -9.88
CA ALA A 178 28.76 -11.69 -11.23
C ALA A 178 29.76 -10.52 -11.19
N ASN A 179 30.69 -10.45 -12.16
CA ASN A 179 31.66 -9.36 -12.28
C ASN A 179 32.44 -9.04 -10.99
N ASN A 180 32.83 -10.08 -10.25
CA ASN A 180 33.54 -9.97 -8.98
C ASN A 180 32.73 -9.36 -7.81
N ASP A 181 31.42 -9.18 -7.98
CA ASP A 181 30.47 -8.73 -6.96
C ASP A 181 29.27 -9.70 -6.84
N ILE A 182 28.32 -9.44 -5.94
CA ILE A 182 27.06 -10.18 -5.80
C ILE A 182 26.14 -9.81 -6.97
N ALA A 183 25.62 -10.83 -7.66
CA ALA A 183 24.66 -10.64 -8.72
C ALA A 183 23.32 -10.17 -8.14
N THR A 184 22.64 -9.26 -8.84
CA THR A 184 21.30 -8.81 -8.50
C THR A 184 20.28 -9.37 -9.48
N VAL A 185 19.03 -9.48 -9.03
CA VAL A 185 17.87 -9.83 -9.82
C VAL A 185 16.83 -8.74 -9.64
N SER A 186 16.23 -8.26 -10.73
CA SER A 186 15.24 -7.19 -10.67
C SER A 186 13.95 -7.59 -11.36
N GLY A 187 12.88 -6.95 -10.93
CA GLY A 187 11.60 -7.02 -11.59
C GLY A 187 10.96 -8.39 -11.55
N LEU A 188 10.46 -8.86 -12.69
CA LEU A 188 9.68 -10.09 -12.71
C LEU A 188 10.52 -11.29 -12.23
N ASP A 189 11.79 -11.31 -12.57
CA ASP A 189 12.70 -12.36 -12.12
C ASP A 189 12.89 -12.33 -10.60
N ASN A 190 12.81 -11.14 -9.99
CA ASN A 190 12.84 -11.00 -8.53
C ASN A 190 11.57 -11.55 -7.87
N LEU A 191 10.39 -11.24 -8.44
CA LEU A 191 9.13 -11.82 -7.96
C LEU A 191 9.13 -13.35 -8.10
N ALA A 192 9.58 -13.87 -9.24
CA ALA A 192 9.70 -15.30 -9.48
C ALA A 192 10.67 -15.97 -8.50
N GLN A 193 11.80 -15.33 -8.19
CA GLN A 193 12.74 -15.81 -7.17
C GLN A 193 12.10 -15.83 -5.78
N ALA A 194 11.44 -14.74 -5.36
CA ALA A 194 10.80 -14.65 -4.05
C ALA A 194 9.71 -15.73 -3.86
N LEU A 195 8.87 -15.95 -4.88
CA LEU A 195 7.86 -16.99 -4.86
C LEU A 195 8.45 -18.39 -4.84
N ARG A 196 9.51 -18.64 -5.63
CA ARG A 196 10.22 -19.91 -5.61
C ARG A 196 10.76 -20.21 -4.21
N ASN A 197 11.43 -19.24 -3.59
CA ASN A 197 11.99 -19.37 -2.24
C ASN A 197 10.89 -19.70 -1.21
N ARG A 198 9.75 -18.99 -1.28
CA ARG A 198 8.64 -19.23 -0.37
C ARG A 198 7.99 -20.59 -0.57
N LEU A 199 7.71 -20.97 -1.83
CA LEU A 199 7.08 -22.25 -2.16
C LEU A 199 7.98 -23.44 -1.82
N GLN A 200 9.31 -23.26 -1.88
CA GLN A 200 10.31 -24.27 -1.49
C GLN A 200 10.55 -24.35 0.01
N THR A 201 10.04 -23.40 0.80
CA THR A 201 10.19 -23.40 2.25
C THR A 201 8.96 -24.05 2.87
N ALA A 202 9.15 -25.08 3.71
CA ALA A 202 8.05 -25.68 4.45
C ALA A 202 7.54 -24.72 5.53
N LEU A 203 6.21 -24.60 5.64
CA LEU A 203 5.58 -23.70 6.62
C LEU A 203 6.04 -24.04 8.05
N GLY A 204 6.40 -23.02 8.84
CA GLY A 204 6.83 -23.19 10.23
C GLY A 204 8.29 -23.59 10.44
N THR A 205 9.08 -23.78 9.37
CA THR A 205 10.53 -24.11 9.50
C THR A 205 11.38 -22.91 9.90
N LEU A 206 10.94 -21.69 9.60
CA LEU A 206 11.62 -20.47 10.00
C LEU A 206 11.13 -20.01 11.37
N MET A 207 11.95 -20.20 12.41
CA MET A 207 11.58 -19.89 13.80
C MET A 207 11.09 -18.44 14.02
N LEU A 208 11.67 -17.48 13.29
CA LEU A 208 11.32 -16.05 13.40
C LEU A 208 10.15 -15.64 12.49
N HIS A 209 9.77 -16.50 11.54
CA HIS A 209 8.69 -16.25 10.59
C HIS A 209 7.88 -17.54 10.38
N PRO A 210 7.10 -17.97 11.39
CA PRO A 210 6.35 -19.22 11.34
C PRO A 210 5.32 -19.25 10.20
N ASP A 211 4.80 -18.09 9.80
CA ASP A 211 3.82 -17.92 8.73
C ASP A 211 4.46 -17.94 7.32
N TYR A 212 5.78 -18.05 7.21
CA TYR A 212 6.49 -18.12 5.94
C TYR A 212 6.65 -19.57 5.48
N GLY A 213 6.31 -19.80 4.20
CA GLY A 213 6.43 -21.09 3.56
C GLY A 213 5.10 -21.58 3.00
N ASN A 214 5.03 -22.90 2.83
CA ASN A 214 3.95 -23.58 2.14
C ASN A 214 3.65 -24.93 2.82
N GLU A 215 2.37 -25.26 3.01
CA GLU A 215 1.93 -26.53 3.62
C GLU A 215 1.96 -27.72 2.66
N LEU A 216 2.27 -27.51 1.36
CA LEU A 216 2.33 -28.59 0.38
C LEU A 216 3.22 -29.75 0.86
N TYR A 217 4.34 -29.45 1.53
CA TYR A 217 5.27 -30.43 2.08
C TYR A 217 4.60 -31.45 3.03
N ASN A 218 3.53 -31.07 3.72
CA ASN A 218 2.80 -31.96 4.63
C ASN A 218 1.97 -33.00 3.87
N ILE A 219 1.61 -32.71 2.61
CA ILE A 219 0.73 -33.56 1.81
C ILE A 219 1.46 -34.24 0.65
N LEU A 220 2.74 -33.92 0.39
CA LEU A 220 3.54 -34.51 -0.70
C LEU A 220 3.59 -36.05 -0.64
N GLY A 221 3.60 -36.63 0.57
CA GLY A 221 3.55 -38.08 0.77
C GLY A 221 2.19 -38.73 0.44
N GLU A 222 1.15 -37.93 0.20
CA GLU A 222 -0.20 -38.39 -0.17
C GLU A 222 -0.52 -38.14 -1.65
N SER A 223 0.50 -37.94 -2.49
CA SER A 223 0.41 -37.56 -3.91
C SER A 223 -0.50 -38.44 -4.77
N ASN A 224 -0.75 -39.69 -4.36
CA ASN A 224 -1.59 -40.66 -5.07
C ASN A 224 -3.10 -40.55 -4.77
N LYS A 225 -3.54 -39.61 -3.92
CA LYS A 225 -4.95 -39.47 -3.52
C LYS A 225 -5.72 -38.50 -4.42
N LEU A 226 -7.00 -38.78 -4.68
CA LEU A 226 -7.86 -37.98 -5.57
C LEU A 226 -7.97 -36.50 -5.15
N TYR A 227 -7.90 -36.21 -3.85
CA TYR A 227 -8.01 -34.85 -3.31
C TYR A 227 -6.68 -34.09 -3.29
N PHE A 228 -5.55 -34.75 -3.53
CA PHE A 228 -4.22 -34.14 -3.44
C PHE A 228 -4.08 -32.95 -4.39
N THR A 229 -4.53 -33.10 -5.64
CA THR A 229 -4.39 -32.06 -6.66
C THR A 229 -5.18 -30.80 -6.31
N GLY A 230 -6.40 -30.94 -5.77
CA GLY A 230 -7.21 -29.81 -5.34
C GLY A 230 -6.59 -29.07 -4.16
N LEU A 231 -6.11 -29.82 -3.17
CA LEU A 231 -5.50 -29.25 -1.97
C LEU A 231 -4.13 -28.60 -2.27
N ALA A 232 -3.33 -29.24 -3.12
CA ALA A 232 -2.05 -28.69 -3.59
C ALA A 232 -2.24 -27.36 -4.33
N LYS A 233 -3.24 -27.28 -5.22
CA LYS A 233 -3.60 -26.02 -5.89
C LYS A 233 -3.95 -24.93 -4.88
N TYR A 234 -4.80 -25.26 -3.91
CA TYR A 234 -5.20 -24.31 -2.87
C TYR A 234 -3.99 -23.77 -2.10
N TYR A 235 -3.10 -24.64 -1.60
CA TYR A 235 -1.93 -24.21 -0.83
C TYR A 235 -0.96 -23.33 -1.64
N VAL A 236 -0.70 -23.68 -2.90
CA VAL A 236 0.15 -22.88 -3.77
C VAL A 236 -0.46 -21.49 -4.00
N GLN A 237 -1.78 -21.42 -4.23
CA GLN A 237 -2.47 -20.14 -4.42
C GLN A 237 -2.43 -19.28 -3.15
N GLN A 238 -2.70 -19.87 -1.98
CA GLN A 238 -2.61 -19.15 -0.70
C GLN A 238 -1.20 -18.63 -0.45
N CYS A 239 -0.18 -19.46 -0.69
CA CYS A 239 1.22 -19.07 -0.56
C CYS A 239 1.60 -17.90 -1.48
N ALA A 240 1.11 -17.92 -2.73
CA ALA A 240 1.37 -16.84 -3.68
C ALA A 240 0.69 -15.52 -3.26
N ILE A 241 -0.57 -15.56 -2.85
CA ILE A 241 -1.34 -14.36 -2.47
C ILE A 241 -0.81 -13.70 -1.18
N GLN A 242 -0.06 -14.43 -0.35
CA GLN A 242 0.61 -13.85 0.81
C GLN A 242 1.79 -12.93 0.46
N ASP A 243 2.26 -12.90 -0.80
CA ASP A 243 3.17 -11.85 -1.26
C ASP A 243 2.33 -10.60 -1.61
N PRO A 244 2.52 -9.46 -0.92
CA PRO A 244 1.69 -8.27 -1.12
C PRO A 244 1.78 -7.70 -2.54
N ARG A 245 2.78 -8.10 -3.33
CA ARG A 245 2.92 -7.72 -4.74
C ARG A 245 1.99 -8.49 -5.67
N ILE A 246 1.27 -9.50 -5.18
CA ILE A 246 0.41 -10.39 -5.97
C ILE A 246 -1.05 -10.17 -5.58
N ARG A 247 -1.86 -9.78 -6.57
CA ARG A 247 -3.31 -9.56 -6.38
C ARG A 247 -4.11 -10.85 -6.55
N GLN A 248 -3.71 -11.69 -7.50
CA GLN A 248 -4.39 -12.93 -7.84
C GLN A 248 -3.40 -13.98 -8.29
N ALA A 249 -3.66 -15.25 -7.94
CA ALA A 249 -2.83 -16.37 -8.36
C ALA A 249 -3.71 -17.57 -8.75
N GLU A 250 -3.40 -18.20 -9.88
CA GLU A 250 -4.12 -19.35 -10.41
C GLU A 250 -3.14 -20.43 -10.87
N VAL A 251 -3.33 -21.66 -10.40
CA VAL A 251 -2.51 -22.80 -10.83
C VAL A 251 -3.08 -23.35 -12.13
N THR A 252 -2.41 -23.03 -13.24
CA THR A 252 -2.79 -23.42 -14.60
C THR A 252 -2.55 -24.91 -14.83
N ASN A 253 -1.43 -25.44 -14.33
CA ASN A 253 -1.11 -26.85 -14.45
C ASN A 253 -0.37 -27.36 -13.20
N LEU A 254 -0.65 -28.60 -12.82
CA LEU A 254 0.06 -29.32 -11.77
C LEU A 254 0.30 -30.73 -12.28
N THR A 255 1.57 -31.11 -12.39
CA THR A 255 1.99 -32.43 -12.84
C THR A 255 2.94 -33.03 -11.82
N ILE A 256 2.70 -34.28 -11.44
CA ILE A 256 3.53 -35.03 -10.52
C ILE A 256 4.37 -35.97 -11.39
N GLN A 257 5.69 -35.91 -11.29
CA GLN A 257 6.60 -36.84 -11.94
C GLN A 257 7.52 -37.42 -10.89
N GLU A 258 7.63 -38.75 -10.80
CA GLU A 258 8.53 -39.51 -9.91
C GLU A 258 8.82 -38.82 -8.57
N ASP A 259 9.86 -37.97 -8.52
CA ASP A 259 10.34 -37.31 -7.30
C ASP A 259 10.09 -35.79 -7.24
N SER A 260 9.27 -35.21 -8.11
CA SER A 260 9.03 -33.76 -8.21
C SER A 260 7.60 -33.38 -8.63
N VAL A 261 7.07 -32.33 -8.01
CA VAL A 261 5.84 -31.66 -8.44
C VAL A 261 6.19 -30.45 -9.29
N PHE A 262 5.74 -30.47 -10.54
CA PHE A 262 5.81 -29.36 -11.47
C PHE A 262 4.52 -28.55 -11.39
N ILE A 263 4.67 -27.26 -11.11
CA ILE A 263 3.57 -26.34 -10.93
C ILE A 263 3.75 -25.19 -11.90
N SER A 264 2.77 -25.00 -12.78
CA SER A 264 2.64 -23.80 -13.60
C SER A 264 1.61 -22.89 -12.94
N LEU A 265 2.06 -21.69 -12.56
CA LEU A 265 1.30 -20.67 -11.85
C LEU A 265 1.16 -19.44 -12.74
N SER A 266 -0.06 -18.98 -12.94
CA SER A 266 -0.37 -17.66 -13.49
C SER A 266 -0.64 -16.70 -12.34
N VAL A 267 0.14 -15.63 -12.23
CA VAL A 267 -0.07 -14.58 -11.22
C VAL A 267 -0.43 -13.26 -11.86
N ILE A 268 -1.30 -12.51 -11.22
CA ILE A 268 -1.60 -11.13 -11.58
C ILE A 268 -1.03 -10.23 -10.49
N PRO A 269 0.00 -9.43 -10.80
CA PRO A 269 0.57 -8.46 -9.88
C PRO A 269 -0.42 -7.40 -9.37
N ALA A 270 -0.21 -6.93 -8.15
CA ALA A 270 -0.81 -5.69 -7.67
C ALA A 270 -0.26 -4.53 -8.50
N GLY A 271 -1.09 -3.92 -9.36
CA GLY A 271 -0.71 -2.85 -10.29
C GLY A 271 -0.65 -3.22 -11.78
N SER A 272 -0.82 -4.50 -12.12
CA SER A 272 -0.91 -4.94 -13.51
C SER A 272 -2.24 -5.67 -13.76
N GLN A 273 -2.70 -5.66 -15.01
CA GLN A 273 -3.82 -6.49 -15.45
C GLN A 273 -3.33 -7.70 -16.25
N ASP A 274 -2.04 -7.75 -16.58
CA ASP A 274 -1.48 -8.81 -17.42
C ASP A 274 -1.08 -10.01 -16.56
N PRO A 275 -1.62 -11.21 -16.86
CA PRO A 275 -1.23 -12.43 -16.17
C PRO A 275 0.20 -12.81 -16.55
N ILE A 276 0.98 -13.18 -15.54
CA ILE A 276 2.35 -13.61 -15.69
C ILE A 276 2.46 -15.08 -15.34
N ASN A 277 2.89 -15.87 -16.33
CA ASN A 277 3.08 -17.30 -16.16
C ASN A 277 4.47 -17.60 -15.61
N MET A 278 4.52 -18.38 -14.54
CA MET A 278 5.74 -18.84 -13.88
C MET A 278 5.67 -20.35 -13.69
N ASN A 279 6.83 -20.99 -13.84
CA ASN A 279 6.97 -22.42 -13.58
C ASN A 279 7.84 -22.60 -12.34
N VAL A 280 7.33 -23.38 -11.39
CA VAL A 280 8.00 -23.72 -10.14
C VAL A 280 8.06 -25.25 -10.06
N THR A 281 9.21 -25.76 -9.65
CA THR A 281 9.43 -27.20 -9.43
C THR A 281 9.71 -27.41 -7.94
N LEU A 282 8.96 -28.30 -7.32
CA LEU A 282 9.12 -28.66 -5.91
C LEU A 282 9.54 -30.13 -5.79
N PRO A 283 10.67 -30.45 -5.18
CA PRO A 283 11.06 -31.84 -4.94
C PRO A 283 10.12 -32.49 -3.91
N ILE A 284 9.77 -33.76 -4.14
CA ILE A 284 8.93 -34.60 -3.26
C ILE A 284 9.76 -35.23 -2.14
N GLY A 285 11.09 -35.22 -2.25
CA GLY A 285 12.03 -35.57 -1.19
C GLY A 285 12.46 -34.33 -0.41
N GLY A 286 12.38 -34.39 0.92
CA GLY A 286 12.92 -33.36 1.80
C GLY A 286 14.38 -33.06 1.45
N VAL A 287 14.75 -31.79 1.56
CA VAL A 287 16.15 -31.35 1.43
C VAL A 287 16.97 -32.13 2.44
N SER A 288 17.81 -33.04 1.94
CA SER A 288 18.80 -33.76 2.73
C SER A 288 19.94 -32.83 3.14
#